data_AF-A0A2U9IM58-F1
#
_entry.id   AF-A0A2U9IM58-F1
#
_cell.length_a   1.000
_cell.length_b   1.000
_cell.length_c   1.000
_cell.angle_alpha   90.00
_cell.angle_beta   90.00
_cell.angle_gamma   90.00
#
_symmetry.space_group_name_H-M   'P 1'
#
loop_
_entity.id
_entity.type
_entity.pdbx_description
1 polymer ?
#
loop_
_entity_poly.entity_id
_entity_poly.type
_entity_poly.pdbx_seq_one_letter_code
_entity_poly.pdbx_strand_id
1 'polypeptide(L)'
;MLSENEIKVIEYLKEHRTASSIELSSIIPESSVYSIVYLLQSKGYVSVEEKNIEKYELTKEGEERLKNGLPEDILLSLLKDKPKSIQEISSSLGKDTNIALSWAKRKGLIRIQDGIIYPLNSNYTSPELSILRKIKNNEAISDEEINKYIKELIERKLINVKKVKIITVSLLKEPKETNAITFLTPEILQSGNWKKYTFREYNVEALPPFLPIGKKHYFKEFLEHVKDIMISLGFTEIKSNYVELEFYNFDMLFQAQDHPAREIHDSFRISGYGKLPENNLVERVKEVHEKWWKYKWSENIAKNLVLRSQTTATTARMLSTSPDKSIRTFTIGKVFRPDAIDATHLIEFHQLDGLIIENNFNFRELLSILKSIFYELGIKEIKFKPGYFPFTEPSVEIYGYMQNLGWVEMAGAGLLRPEVTEPALVNMPAGAWGLGLDRLAMLFLGIKDIRYLYSDDLEYLRNRKVEY
;
A
#
# COMPACT_ATOMS: atom_id res chain seq x y z
N MET A 1 11.35 33.65 -32.50
CA MET A 1 12.72 33.71 -31.93
C MET A 1 13.06 32.38 -31.25
N LEU A 2 14.34 32.09 -31.09
CA LEU A 2 14.87 30.89 -30.44
C LEU A 2 15.44 31.21 -29.05
N SER A 3 15.26 30.32 -28.09
CA SER A 3 15.92 30.35 -26.77
C SER A 3 17.40 29.94 -26.88
N GLU A 4 18.20 30.22 -25.84
CA GLU A 4 19.64 29.91 -25.83
C GLU A 4 19.93 28.43 -26.18
N ASN A 5 19.14 27.49 -25.63
CA ASN A 5 19.31 26.08 -25.94
C ASN A 5 18.77 25.71 -27.34
N GLU A 6 17.72 26.39 -27.83
CA GLU A 6 17.28 26.25 -29.23
C GLU A 6 18.33 26.77 -30.21
N ILE A 7 19.06 27.83 -29.86
CA ILE A 7 20.18 28.37 -30.64
C ILE A 7 21.32 27.35 -30.68
N LYS A 8 21.73 26.80 -29.52
CA LYS A 8 22.77 25.76 -29.44
C LYS A 8 22.45 24.54 -30.32
N VAL A 9 21.19 24.07 -30.29
CA VAL A 9 20.76 22.95 -31.15
C VAL A 9 20.82 23.32 -32.62
N ILE A 10 20.38 24.52 -33.00
CA ILE A 10 20.43 24.98 -34.40
C ILE A 10 21.87 25.20 -34.87
N GLU A 11 22.75 25.77 -34.07
CA GLU A 11 24.18 25.92 -34.39
C GLU A 11 24.85 24.57 -34.59
N TYR A 12 24.59 23.61 -33.70
CA TYR A 12 25.10 22.25 -33.86
C TYR A 12 24.60 21.58 -35.15
N LEU A 13 23.31 21.75 -35.46
CA LEU A 13 22.71 21.25 -36.70
C LEU A 13 23.17 22.01 -37.95
N LYS A 14 23.62 23.27 -37.84
CA LYS A 14 24.25 23.98 -38.96
C LYS A 14 25.57 23.33 -39.37
N GLU A 15 26.36 22.89 -38.39
CA GLU A 15 27.63 22.21 -38.64
C GLU A 15 27.45 20.76 -39.13
N HIS A 16 26.52 20.01 -38.52
CA HIS A 16 26.42 18.55 -38.72
C HIS A 16 25.27 18.13 -39.63
N ARG A 17 24.38 19.06 -40.03
CA ARG A 17 23.12 18.88 -40.80
C ARG A 17 22.06 17.99 -40.16
N THR A 18 22.45 16.92 -39.48
CA THR A 18 21.59 15.98 -38.76
C THR A 18 22.21 15.63 -37.41
N ALA A 19 21.38 15.46 -36.38
CA ALA A 19 21.84 15.03 -35.06
C ALA A 19 20.79 14.15 -34.37
N SER A 20 21.24 13.14 -33.64
CA SER A 20 20.41 12.30 -32.78
C SER A 20 20.15 12.94 -31.42
N SER A 21 19.13 12.50 -30.69
CA SER A 21 18.88 12.93 -29.31
C SER A 21 20.06 12.72 -28.37
N ILE A 22 20.90 11.71 -28.64
CA ILE A 22 22.08 11.40 -27.83
C ILE A 22 23.17 12.45 -28.08
N GLU A 23 23.42 12.82 -29.34
CA GLU A 23 24.38 13.87 -29.68
C GLU A 23 23.92 15.24 -29.15
N LEU A 24 22.62 15.53 -29.27
CA LEU A 24 22.04 16.76 -28.73
C LEU A 24 22.09 16.83 -27.20
N SER A 25 22.04 15.68 -26.51
CA SER A 25 22.19 15.63 -25.04
C SER A 25 23.60 16.01 -24.55
N SER A 26 24.59 16.08 -25.45
CA SER A 26 25.95 16.52 -25.12
C SER A 26 26.09 18.05 -25.11
N ILE A 27 25.18 18.77 -25.75
CA ILE A 27 25.22 20.24 -25.87
C ILE A 27 24.12 20.94 -25.05
N ILE A 28 23.05 20.23 -24.71
CA ILE A 28 21.94 20.73 -23.89
C ILE A 28 21.51 19.66 -22.87
N PRO A 29 20.90 20.02 -21.73
CA PRO A 29 20.50 19.05 -20.71
C PRO A 29 19.57 17.96 -21.28
N GLU A 30 19.85 16.69 -20.98
CA GLU A 30 19.11 15.53 -21.47
C GLU A 30 17.59 15.65 -21.23
N SER A 31 17.19 16.17 -20.07
CA SER A 31 15.80 16.44 -19.69
C SER A 31 15.07 17.42 -20.60
N SER A 32 15.81 18.22 -21.36
CA SER A 32 15.29 19.34 -22.15
C SER A 32 15.33 19.07 -23.67
N VAL A 33 16.05 18.03 -24.11
CA VAL A 33 16.28 17.70 -25.54
C VAL A 33 14.98 17.57 -26.31
N TYR A 34 14.08 16.72 -25.83
CA TYR A 34 12.79 16.49 -26.51
C TYR A 34 11.95 17.76 -26.62
N SER A 35 11.79 18.45 -25.49
CA SER A 35 11.00 19.68 -25.41
C SER A 35 11.49 20.73 -26.42
N ILE A 36 12.81 20.93 -26.49
CA ILE A 36 13.47 21.89 -27.37
C ILE A 36 13.32 21.48 -28.84
N VAL A 37 13.55 20.21 -29.16
CA VAL A 37 13.45 19.70 -30.54
C VAL A 37 12.01 19.82 -31.07
N TYR A 38 11.01 19.44 -30.28
CA TYR A 38 9.60 19.60 -30.68
C TYR A 38 9.19 21.08 -30.79
N LEU A 39 9.73 21.95 -29.94
CA LEU A 39 9.55 23.40 -30.08
C LEU A 39 10.13 23.91 -31.39
N LEU A 40 11.36 23.51 -31.76
CA LEU A 40 11.98 23.86 -33.04
C LEU A 40 11.19 23.31 -34.24
N GLN A 41 10.63 22.10 -34.11
CA GLN A 41 9.79 21.49 -35.15
C GLN A 41 8.48 22.26 -35.32
N SER A 42 7.81 22.62 -34.22
CA SER A 42 6.57 23.42 -34.26
C SER A 42 6.78 24.80 -34.87
N LYS A 43 7.98 25.38 -34.69
CA LYS A 43 8.41 26.64 -35.31
C LYS A 43 8.85 26.47 -36.77
N GLY A 44 8.89 25.24 -37.29
CA GLY A 44 9.24 24.92 -38.67
C GLY A 44 10.73 25.02 -39.00
N TYR A 45 11.61 24.99 -38.00
CA TYR A 45 13.05 25.08 -38.20
C TYR A 45 13.73 23.73 -38.41
N VAL A 46 13.15 22.65 -37.87
CA VAL A 46 13.72 21.29 -37.96
C VAL A 46 12.66 20.25 -38.31
N SER A 47 13.06 19.16 -38.97
CA SER A 47 12.27 17.94 -39.10
C SER A 47 12.73 16.92 -38.07
N VAL A 48 11.79 16.12 -37.56
CA VAL A 48 12.06 15.08 -36.57
C VAL A 48 11.59 13.75 -37.14
N GLU A 49 12.52 12.81 -37.22
CA GLU A 49 12.21 11.40 -37.50
C GLU A 49 12.33 10.61 -36.20
N GLU A 50 11.29 9.86 -35.88
CA GLU A 50 11.21 9.08 -34.64
C GLU A 50 11.46 7.61 -34.94
N LYS A 51 12.47 7.04 -34.29
CA LYS A 51 12.70 5.60 -34.30
C LYS A 51 12.55 5.07 -32.88
N ASN A 52 11.53 4.25 -32.67
CA ASN A 52 11.39 3.50 -31.42
C ASN A 52 12.37 2.33 -31.45
N ILE A 53 13.32 2.33 -30.52
CA ILE A 53 14.27 1.23 -30.36
C ILE A 53 13.96 0.56 -29.03
N GLU A 54 13.77 -0.75 -29.09
CA GLU A 54 13.63 -1.57 -27.90
C GLU A 54 15.03 -1.86 -27.35
N LYS A 55 15.32 -1.34 -26.16
CA LYS A 55 16.54 -1.64 -25.43
C LYS A 55 16.24 -2.75 -24.42
N TYR A 56 17.08 -3.78 -24.41
CA TYR A 56 16.95 -4.91 -23.49
C TYR A 56 17.92 -4.74 -22.33
N GLU A 57 17.45 -4.93 -21.10
CA GLU A 57 18.27 -4.87 -19.88
C GLU A 57 18.13 -6.16 -19.09
N LEU A 58 19.21 -6.66 -18.48
CA LEU A 58 19.15 -7.86 -17.65
C LEU A 58 18.44 -7.58 -16.32
N THR A 59 17.62 -8.53 -15.86
CA THR A 59 17.11 -8.52 -14.48
C THR A 59 18.16 -9.11 -13.53
N LYS A 60 17.94 -8.96 -12.22
CA LYS A 60 18.80 -9.61 -11.20
C LYS A 60 18.91 -11.12 -11.41
N GLU A 61 17.79 -11.77 -11.78
CA GLU A 61 17.78 -13.20 -12.11
C GLU A 61 18.55 -13.48 -13.43
N GLY A 62 18.40 -12.63 -14.45
CA GLY A 62 19.17 -12.73 -15.69
C GLY A 62 20.68 -12.67 -15.47
N GLU A 63 21.16 -11.77 -14.61
CA GLU A 63 22.58 -11.67 -14.25
C GLU A 63 23.10 -12.90 -13.49
N GLU A 64 22.30 -13.44 -12.58
CA GLU A 64 22.64 -14.64 -11.82
C GLU A 64 22.73 -15.85 -12.73
N ARG A 65 21.78 -16.02 -13.64
CA ARG A 65 21.78 -17.12 -14.62
C ARG A 65 22.89 -16.99 -15.67
N LEU A 66 23.34 -15.78 -15.97
CA LEU A 66 24.54 -15.58 -16.79
C LEU A 66 25.82 -16.12 -16.12
N LYS A 67 25.91 -16.03 -14.78
CA LYS A 67 27.07 -16.51 -14.00
C LYS A 67 27.00 -18.01 -13.73
N ASN A 68 25.82 -18.49 -13.32
CA ASN A 68 25.65 -19.85 -12.83
C ASN A 68 25.20 -20.85 -13.91
N GLY A 69 24.77 -20.36 -15.07
CA GLY A 69 24.15 -21.16 -16.13
C GLY A 69 22.62 -21.18 -16.02
N LEU A 70 21.93 -21.57 -17.11
CA LEU A 70 20.48 -21.74 -17.07
C LEU A 70 20.11 -23.07 -16.42
N PRO A 71 18.99 -23.16 -15.68
CA PRO A 71 18.64 -24.35 -14.91
C PRO A 71 18.52 -25.62 -15.77
N GLU A 72 18.07 -25.50 -17.02
CA GLU A 72 18.00 -26.61 -17.98
C GLU A 72 19.38 -27.13 -18.40
N ASP A 73 20.36 -26.25 -18.59
CA ASP A 73 21.74 -26.63 -18.93
C ASP A 73 22.40 -27.32 -17.73
N ILE A 74 22.18 -26.79 -16.53
CA ILE A 74 22.66 -27.39 -15.27
C ILE A 74 22.04 -28.78 -15.09
N LEU A 75 20.73 -28.93 -15.33
CA LEU A 75 20.04 -30.22 -15.26
C LEU A 75 20.65 -31.25 -16.23
N LEU A 76 20.88 -30.88 -17.49
CA LEU A 76 21.52 -31.77 -18.46
C LEU A 76 22.95 -32.15 -18.04
N SER A 77 23.72 -31.18 -17.54
CA SER A 77 25.07 -31.43 -17.01
C SER A 77 25.09 -32.41 -15.83
N LEU A 78 24.03 -32.40 -15.00
CA LEU A 78 23.86 -33.31 -13.88
C LEU A 78 23.40 -34.70 -14.32
N LEU A 79 22.62 -34.81 -15.41
CA LEU A 79 22.15 -36.08 -15.95
C LEU A 79 23.28 -36.88 -16.61
N LYS A 80 24.25 -36.23 -17.30
CA LYS A 80 25.39 -36.89 -17.98
C LYS A 80 24.99 -38.14 -18.78
N ASP A 81 23.96 -38.03 -19.63
CA ASP A 81 23.40 -39.13 -20.43
C ASP A 81 22.82 -40.32 -19.64
N LYS A 82 22.66 -40.21 -18.31
CA LYS A 82 22.12 -41.27 -17.47
C LYS A 82 20.76 -40.89 -16.88
N PRO A 83 19.80 -41.82 -16.84
CA PRO A 83 18.54 -41.59 -16.14
C PRO A 83 18.79 -41.38 -14.64
N LYS A 84 18.16 -40.36 -14.05
CA LYS A 84 18.22 -40.09 -12.62
C LYS A 84 16.84 -39.86 -12.03
N SER A 85 16.69 -40.14 -10.74
CA SER A 85 15.44 -39.89 -10.02
C SER A 85 15.21 -38.38 -9.80
N ILE A 86 13.95 -37.95 -9.77
CA ILE A 86 13.60 -36.55 -9.45
C ILE A 86 14.13 -36.15 -8.05
N GLN A 87 14.18 -37.09 -7.10
CA GLN A 87 14.67 -36.84 -5.74
C GLN A 87 16.17 -36.49 -5.71
N GLU A 88 17.01 -37.23 -6.44
CA GLU A 88 18.45 -36.94 -6.54
C GLU A 88 18.73 -35.57 -7.16
N ILE A 89 17.96 -35.20 -8.20
CA ILE A 89 18.06 -33.91 -8.87
C ILE A 89 17.58 -32.78 -7.95
N SER A 90 16.50 -33.00 -7.20
CA SER A 90 15.95 -32.02 -6.27
C SER A 90 16.92 -31.64 -5.15
N SER A 91 17.75 -32.58 -4.68
CA SER A 91 18.77 -32.29 -3.67
C SER A 91 19.92 -31.41 -4.20
N SER A 92 20.17 -31.43 -5.51
CA SER A 92 21.27 -30.68 -6.14
C SER A 92 20.85 -29.32 -6.70
N LEU A 93 19.66 -29.22 -7.31
CA LEU A 93 19.12 -27.98 -7.89
C LEU A 93 18.25 -27.18 -6.92
N GLY A 94 17.78 -27.78 -5.82
CA GLY A 94 16.99 -27.10 -4.80
C GLY A 94 15.75 -26.41 -5.38
N LYS A 95 15.67 -25.09 -5.22
CA LYS A 95 14.53 -24.25 -5.67
C LYS A 95 14.37 -24.20 -7.19
N ASP A 96 15.44 -24.45 -7.95
CA ASP A 96 15.43 -24.37 -9.42
C ASP A 96 14.95 -25.67 -10.10
N THR A 97 14.70 -26.73 -9.33
CA THR A 97 14.32 -28.06 -9.83
C THR A 97 13.06 -28.01 -10.71
N ASN A 98 12.00 -27.35 -10.23
CA ASN A 98 10.73 -27.26 -10.97
C ASN A 98 10.88 -26.43 -12.26
N ILE A 99 11.71 -25.38 -12.21
CA ILE A 99 11.99 -24.51 -13.35
C ILE A 99 12.75 -25.31 -14.41
N ALA A 100 13.81 -26.01 -14.01
CA ALA A 100 14.64 -26.82 -14.89
C ALA A 100 13.82 -27.92 -15.59
N LEU A 101 12.97 -28.66 -14.85
CA LEU A 101 12.15 -29.74 -15.41
C LEU A 101 11.11 -29.23 -16.40
N SER A 102 10.47 -28.10 -16.10
CA SER A 102 9.45 -27.50 -16.97
C SER A 102 10.05 -27.09 -18.32
N TRP A 103 11.19 -26.40 -18.30
CA TRP A 103 11.85 -25.92 -19.51
C TRP A 103 12.50 -27.03 -20.31
N ALA A 104 13.20 -27.95 -19.65
CA ALA A 104 13.82 -29.09 -20.33
C ALA A 104 12.77 -29.99 -21.02
N LYS A 105 11.58 -30.17 -20.41
CA LYS A 105 10.47 -30.89 -21.04
C LYS A 105 9.88 -30.12 -22.22
N ARG A 106 9.68 -28.80 -22.08
CA ARG A 106 9.13 -27.94 -23.14
C ARG A 106 10.04 -27.91 -24.38
N LYS A 107 11.36 -27.92 -24.18
CA LYS A 107 12.37 -27.95 -25.25
C LYS A 107 12.66 -29.36 -25.78
N GLY A 108 11.97 -30.39 -25.27
CA GLY A 108 12.15 -31.78 -25.71
C GLY A 108 13.51 -32.39 -25.34
N LEU A 109 14.20 -31.83 -24.33
CA LEU A 109 15.54 -32.26 -23.90
C LEU A 109 15.50 -33.46 -22.96
N ILE A 110 14.37 -33.66 -22.27
CA ILE A 110 14.17 -34.76 -21.32
C ILE A 110 12.80 -35.42 -21.51
N ARG A 111 12.71 -36.69 -21.13
CA ARG A 111 11.46 -37.44 -20.96
C ARG A 111 11.33 -37.88 -19.52
N ILE A 112 10.18 -37.67 -18.90
CA ILE A 112 9.91 -38.11 -17.52
C ILE A 112 8.97 -39.30 -17.57
N GLN A 113 9.37 -40.42 -17.00
CA GLN A 113 8.55 -41.63 -16.90
C GLN A 113 8.76 -42.25 -15.52
N ASP A 114 7.66 -42.53 -14.81
CA ASP A 114 7.66 -43.17 -13.48
C ASP A 114 8.61 -42.52 -12.46
N GLY A 115 8.69 -41.18 -12.46
CA GLY A 115 9.54 -40.42 -11.54
C GLY A 115 11.04 -40.41 -11.88
N ILE A 116 11.42 -40.97 -13.03
CA ILE A 116 12.78 -40.99 -13.56
C ILE A 116 12.87 -40.02 -14.76
N ILE A 117 13.93 -39.22 -14.79
CA ILE A 117 14.23 -38.26 -15.84
C ILE A 117 15.24 -38.89 -16.81
N TYR A 118 14.84 -39.06 -18.07
CA TYR A 118 15.67 -39.59 -19.15
C TYR A 118 16.14 -38.44 -20.05
N PRO A 119 17.45 -38.22 -20.23
CA PRO A 119 17.95 -37.25 -21.20
C PRO A 119 17.70 -37.74 -22.63
N LEU A 120 17.15 -36.87 -23.49
CA LEU A 120 16.93 -37.14 -24.91
C LEU A 120 18.02 -36.51 -25.78
N ASN A 121 18.59 -35.38 -25.33
CA ASN A 121 19.69 -34.71 -26.02
C ASN A 121 20.63 -34.07 -24.99
N SER A 122 21.79 -34.68 -24.76
CA SER A 122 22.72 -34.27 -23.71
C SER A 122 23.78 -33.27 -24.17
N ASN A 123 23.95 -33.11 -25.48
CA ASN A 123 24.82 -32.09 -26.07
C ASN A 123 23.98 -30.87 -26.49
N TYR A 124 23.31 -30.27 -25.52
CA TYR A 124 22.54 -29.04 -25.71
C TYR A 124 23.10 -27.94 -24.82
N THR A 125 23.40 -26.80 -25.45
CA THR A 125 23.70 -25.54 -24.75
C THR A 125 22.65 -24.54 -25.17
N SER A 126 21.93 -23.99 -24.19
CA SER A 126 20.89 -23.00 -24.42
C SER A 126 21.43 -21.77 -25.18
N PRO A 127 20.95 -21.50 -26.42
CA PRO A 127 21.33 -20.32 -27.19
C PRO A 127 21.01 -19.02 -26.44
N GLU A 128 20.05 -19.05 -25.51
CA GLU A 128 19.63 -17.94 -24.67
C GLU A 128 20.77 -17.35 -23.83
N LEU A 129 21.73 -18.17 -23.37
CA LEU A 129 22.92 -17.67 -22.65
C LEU A 129 23.78 -16.77 -23.52
N SER A 130 23.90 -17.08 -24.82
CA SER A 130 24.67 -16.24 -25.75
C SER A 130 24.00 -14.87 -25.97
N ILE A 131 22.67 -14.83 -25.94
CA ILE A 131 21.89 -13.60 -26.09
C ILE A 131 21.96 -12.76 -24.82
N LEU A 132 21.88 -13.38 -23.64
CA LEU A 132 22.09 -12.66 -22.38
C LEU A 132 23.52 -12.04 -22.31
N ARG A 133 24.53 -12.70 -22.88
CA ARG A 133 25.89 -12.13 -23.02
C ARG A 133 25.92 -10.94 -23.98
N LYS A 134 25.29 -11.05 -25.15
CA LYS A 134 25.18 -9.93 -26.10
C LYS A 134 24.49 -8.72 -25.47
N ILE A 135 23.39 -8.94 -24.73
CA ILE A 135 22.67 -7.89 -24.00
C ILE A 135 23.57 -7.22 -22.95
N LYS A 136 24.33 -8.00 -22.17
CA LYS A 136 25.27 -7.45 -21.17
C LYS A 136 26.38 -6.60 -21.79
N ASN A 137 26.87 -7.00 -22.95
CA ASN A 137 27.97 -6.32 -23.65
C ASN A 137 27.50 -5.18 -24.57
N ASN A 138 26.20 -4.89 -24.63
CA ASN A 138 25.58 -3.97 -25.60
C ASN A 138 25.93 -4.30 -27.07
N GLU A 139 26.05 -5.58 -27.40
CA GLU A 139 26.28 -6.04 -28.76
C GLU A 139 24.97 -6.04 -29.57
N ALA A 140 25.08 -5.85 -30.90
CA ALA A 140 23.93 -5.89 -31.78
C ALA A 140 23.30 -7.29 -31.83
N ILE A 141 21.97 -7.35 -31.71
CA ILE A 141 21.16 -8.58 -31.79
C ILE A 141 20.41 -8.52 -33.12
N SER A 142 20.46 -9.60 -33.89
CA SER A 142 19.77 -9.67 -35.20
C SER A 142 18.25 -9.81 -35.04
N ASP A 143 17.49 -9.37 -36.04
CA ASP A 143 16.02 -9.45 -36.03
C ASP A 143 15.51 -10.90 -35.90
N GLU A 144 16.25 -11.88 -36.43
CA GLU A 144 15.95 -13.31 -36.28
C GLU A 144 16.11 -13.80 -34.83
N GLU A 145 17.16 -13.34 -34.13
CA GLU A 145 17.40 -13.67 -32.72
C GLU A 145 16.35 -13.00 -31.82
N ILE A 146 15.93 -11.78 -32.14
CA ILE A 146 14.89 -11.07 -31.42
C ILE A 146 13.57 -11.84 -31.48
N ASN A 147 13.11 -12.17 -32.68
CA ASN A 147 11.84 -12.85 -32.88
C ASN A 147 11.79 -14.24 -32.22
N LYS A 148 12.94 -14.91 -32.10
CA LYS A 148 13.01 -16.29 -31.61
C LYS A 148 13.17 -16.39 -30.09
N TYR A 149 13.97 -15.54 -29.46
CA TYR A 149 14.40 -15.76 -28.07
C TYR A 149 13.95 -14.67 -27.08
N ILE A 150 13.73 -13.43 -27.53
CA ILE A 150 13.40 -12.32 -26.62
C ILE A 150 12.06 -12.55 -25.91
N LYS A 151 11.05 -13.07 -26.61
CA LYS A 151 9.75 -13.40 -26.00
C LYS A 151 9.89 -14.40 -24.85
N GLU A 152 10.69 -15.45 -25.04
CA GLU A 152 10.96 -16.46 -24.00
C GLU A 152 11.73 -15.85 -22.82
N LEU A 153 12.74 -15.01 -23.09
CA LEU A 153 13.52 -14.34 -22.04
C LEU A 153 12.69 -13.39 -21.17
N ILE A 154 11.68 -12.72 -21.76
CA ILE A 154 10.73 -11.86 -21.04
C ILE A 154 9.77 -12.70 -20.19
N GLU A 155 9.18 -13.77 -20.74
CA GLU A 155 8.30 -14.68 -20.00
C GLU A 155 9.01 -15.31 -18.79
N ARG A 156 10.32 -15.56 -18.93
CA ARG A 156 11.21 -16.06 -17.88
C ARG A 156 11.68 -14.98 -16.89
N LYS A 157 11.28 -13.72 -17.07
CA LYS A 157 11.70 -12.57 -16.26
C LYS A 157 13.22 -12.39 -16.20
N LEU A 158 13.96 -12.83 -17.23
CA LEU A 158 15.42 -12.71 -17.30
C LEU A 158 15.85 -11.36 -17.88
N ILE A 159 15.02 -10.75 -18.72
CA ILE A 159 15.26 -9.43 -19.31
C ILE A 159 14.04 -8.52 -19.15
N ASN A 160 14.29 -7.22 -19.06
CA ASN A 160 13.30 -6.16 -19.15
C ASN A 160 13.44 -5.43 -20.50
N VAL A 161 12.32 -5.01 -21.07
CA VAL A 161 12.29 -4.21 -22.30
C VAL A 161 12.03 -2.75 -21.93
N LYS A 162 12.98 -1.88 -22.27
CA LYS A 162 12.83 -0.43 -22.18
C LYS A 162 12.67 0.12 -23.59
N LYS A 163 11.48 0.65 -23.89
CA LYS A 163 11.26 1.36 -25.16
C LYS A 163 11.95 2.71 -25.07
N VAL A 164 13.04 2.85 -25.81
CA VAL A 164 13.77 4.12 -25.93
C VAL A 164 13.39 4.73 -27.25
N LYS A 165 12.81 5.92 -27.18
CA LYS A 165 12.61 6.75 -28.35
C LYS A 165 13.97 7.33 -28.72
N ILE A 166 14.42 7.17 -29.96
CA ILE A 166 15.53 7.97 -30.49
C ILE A 166 14.94 8.87 -31.55
N ILE A 167 15.19 10.16 -31.42
CA ILE A 167 14.79 11.15 -32.40
C ILE A 167 16.00 11.59 -33.20
N THR A 168 15.88 11.58 -34.52
CA THR A 168 16.84 12.16 -35.46
C THR A 168 16.29 13.50 -35.90
N VAL A 169 17.09 14.55 -35.77
CA VAL A 169 16.70 15.94 -36.04
C VAL A 169 17.47 16.42 -37.24
N SER A 170 16.79 17.01 -38.23
CA SER A 170 17.42 17.60 -39.41
C SER A 170 17.02 19.06 -39.56
N LEU A 171 17.97 19.92 -39.96
CA LEU A 171 17.71 21.34 -40.13
C LEU A 171 16.92 21.62 -41.41
N LEU A 172 15.78 22.32 -41.31
CA LEU A 172 14.95 22.72 -42.45
C LEU A 172 15.16 24.19 -42.83
N LYS A 173 15.22 25.10 -41.86
CA LYS A 173 15.29 26.56 -42.09
C LYS A 173 16.14 27.25 -41.02
N GLU A 174 16.85 28.30 -41.42
CA GLU A 174 17.62 29.12 -40.48
C GLU A 174 16.74 30.17 -39.77
N PRO A 175 16.93 30.36 -38.45
CA PRO A 175 16.22 31.37 -37.67
C PRO A 175 16.76 32.78 -37.93
N LYS A 176 15.85 33.77 -38.06
CA LYS A 176 16.20 35.19 -37.96
C LYS A 176 16.33 35.59 -36.48
N GLU A 177 17.44 36.23 -36.10
CA GLU A 177 17.72 36.63 -34.72
C GLU A 177 16.71 37.68 -34.21
N THR A 178 15.94 37.24 -33.22
CA THR A 178 14.97 37.98 -32.40
C THR A 178 15.51 38.49 -31.05
N ASN A 179 15.78 39.78 -30.83
CA ASN A 179 16.11 40.36 -29.51
C ASN A 179 14.87 40.40 -28.59
N ALA A 180 14.46 39.23 -28.09
CA ALA A 180 13.32 39.07 -27.19
C ALA A 180 13.73 38.63 -25.79
N ILE A 181 13.10 39.22 -24.77
CA ILE A 181 13.30 38.87 -23.36
C ILE A 181 12.10 38.08 -22.83
N THR A 182 12.36 37.10 -21.96
CA THR A 182 11.32 36.20 -21.38
C THR A 182 10.94 36.62 -19.96
N PHE A 183 11.89 37.15 -19.18
CA PHE A 183 11.68 37.57 -17.80
C PHE A 183 12.09 39.03 -17.62
N LEU A 184 11.33 39.76 -16.81
CA LEU A 184 11.74 41.07 -16.31
C LEU A 184 12.67 40.86 -15.12
N THR A 185 13.88 41.42 -15.16
CA THR A 185 14.76 41.47 -14.00
C THR A 185 14.83 42.90 -13.43
N PRO A 186 15.16 43.06 -12.14
CA PRO A 186 15.35 44.39 -11.53
C PRO A 186 16.34 45.28 -12.29
N GLU A 187 17.39 44.72 -12.87
CA GLU A 187 18.44 45.45 -13.59
C GLU A 187 17.92 45.98 -14.94
N ILE A 188 17.11 45.19 -15.64
CA ILE A 188 16.48 45.59 -16.92
C ILE A 188 15.46 46.71 -16.67
N LEU A 189 14.73 46.64 -15.55
CA LEU A 189 13.81 47.70 -15.11
C LEU A 189 14.55 49.01 -14.84
N GLN A 190 15.62 48.95 -14.03
CA GLN A 190 16.42 50.12 -13.64
C GLN A 190 17.12 50.79 -14.83
N SER A 191 17.64 49.99 -15.77
CA SER A 191 18.33 50.50 -16.96
C SER A 191 17.38 51.04 -18.05
N GLY A 192 16.07 50.79 -17.94
CA GLY A 192 15.08 51.19 -18.95
C GLY A 192 15.17 50.40 -20.26
N ASN A 193 16.05 49.40 -20.34
CA ASN A 193 16.29 48.61 -21.55
C ASN A 193 15.09 47.74 -21.95
N TRP A 194 14.14 47.47 -21.03
CA TRP A 194 12.89 46.77 -21.34
C TRP A 194 12.08 47.40 -22.47
N LYS A 195 12.24 48.71 -22.72
CA LYS A 195 11.57 49.42 -23.83
C LYS A 195 12.12 49.07 -25.22
N LYS A 196 13.33 48.50 -25.28
CA LYS A 196 14.04 48.18 -26.53
C LYS A 196 13.87 46.72 -26.94
N TYR A 197 13.40 45.87 -26.03
CA TYR A 197 13.23 44.44 -26.26
C TYR A 197 11.77 44.10 -26.56
N THR A 198 11.56 43.05 -27.34
CA THR A 198 10.23 42.43 -27.50
C THR A 198 10.01 41.39 -26.42
N PHE A 199 8.82 41.31 -25.83
CA PHE A 199 8.51 40.29 -24.83
C PHE A 199 8.08 38.99 -25.50
N ARG A 200 8.62 37.86 -25.05
CA ARG A 200 8.10 36.55 -25.44
C ARG A 200 6.69 36.40 -24.87
N GLU A 201 5.73 36.05 -25.73
CA GLU A 201 4.37 35.73 -25.29
C GLU A 201 4.41 34.54 -24.32
N TYR A 202 3.75 34.71 -23.18
CA TYR A 202 3.63 33.66 -22.18
C TYR A 202 2.52 32.70 -22.63
N ASN A 203 2.87 31.42 -22.78
CA ASN A 203 1.88 30.40 -23.11
C ASN A 203 1.02 30.11 -21.87
N VAL A 204 -0.17 30.71 -21.82
CA VAL A 204 -1.15 30.53 -20.73
C VAL A 204 -1.78 29.13 -20.70
N GLU A 205 -1.62 28.34 -21.77
CA GLU A 205 -2.12 26.96 -21.84
C GLU A 205 -1.12 25.95 -21.31
N ALA A 206 0.14 26.34 -21.09
CA ALA A 206 1.15 25.45 -20.55
C ALA A 206 0.86 25.13 -19.08
N LEU A 207 0.97 23.84 -18.71
CA LEU A 207 0.89 23.45 -17.32
C LEU A 207 2.04 24.08 -16.54
N PRO A 208 1.77 24.71 -15.38
CA PRO A 208 2.83 25.25 -14.55
C PRO A 208 3.75 24.12 -14.05
N PRO A 209 5.01 24.42 -13.73
CA PRO A 209 5.89 23.43 -13.11
C PRO A 209 5.26 22.89 -11.82
N PHE A 210 5.26 21.57 -11.67
CA PHE A 210 4.78 20.94 -10.45
C PHE A 210 5.68 21.31 -9.28
N LEU A 211 5.12 21.99 -8.28
CA LEU A 211 5.79 22.32 -7.03
C LEU A 211 5.32 21.31 -5.97
N PRO A 212 6.18 20.36 -5.55
CA PRO A 212 5.82 19.40 -4.51
C PRO A 212 5.72 20.12 -3.16
N ILE A 213 4.51 20.54 -2.80
CA ILE A 213 4.21 21.03 -1.45
C ILE A 213 4.11 19.84 -0.48
N GLY A 214 4.50 20.06 0.77
CA GLY A 214 4.30 19.08 1.82
C GLY A 214 2.80 18.79 2.00
N LYS A 215 2.43 17.50 2.01
CA LYS A 215 1.05 17.04 2.18
C LYS A 215 0.97 16.06 3.35
N LYS A 216 -0.14 16.10 4.11
CA LYS A 216 -0.45 15.06 5.08
C LYS A 216 -0.73 13.74 4.38
N HIS A 217 -0.42 12.63 5.04
CA HIS A 217 -0.83 11.33 4.55
C HIS A 217 -2.37 11.28 4.49
N TYR A 218 -2.95 10.93 3.34
CA TYR A 218 -4.39 11.02 3.13
C TYR A 218 -5.21 10.18 4.11
N PHE A 219 -4.72 9.00 4.51
CA PHE A 219 -5.37 8.20 5.54
C PHE A 219 -5.29 8.86 6.92
N LYS A 220 -4.18 9.55 7.24
CA LYS A 220 -4.06 10.32 8.48
C LYS A 220 -5.05 11.48 8.51
N GLU A 221 -5.24 12.13 7.36
CA GLU A 221 -6.21 13.20 7.17
C GLU A 221 -7.66 12.69 7.39
N PHE A 222 -8.00 11.51 6.85
CA PHE A 222 -9.26 10.83 7.14
C PHE A 222 -9.45 10.53 8.63
N LEU A 223 -8.44 10.01 9.31
CA LEU A 223 -8.50 9.73 10.76
C LEU A 223 -8.71 11.03 11.58
N GLU A 224 -8.09 12.13 11.17
CA GLU A 224 -8.28 13.45 11.80
C GLU A 224 -9.69 13.98 11.56
N HIS A 225 -10.23 13.82 10.35
CA HIS A 225 -11.62 14.20 10.05
C HIS A 225 -12.63 13.43 10.91
N VAL A 226 -12.48 12.11 11.03
CA VAL A 226 -13.32 11.28 11.91
C VAL A 226 -13.19 11.72 13.36
N LYS A 227 -11.98 12.05 13.82
CA LYS A 227 -11.74 12.59 15.16
C LYS A 227 -12.51 13.90 15.37
N ASP A 228 -12.47 14.82 14.42
CA ASP A 228 -13.15 16.11 14.51
C ASP A 228 -14.67 15.95 14.58
N ILE A 229 -15.23 15.01 13.81
CA ILE A 229 -16.66 14.62 13.91
C ILE A 229 -16.99 14.18 15.33
N MET A 230 -16.22 13.26 15.91
CA MET A 230 -16.47 12.75 17.26
C MET A 230 -16.42 13.86 18.32
N ILE A 231 -15.45 14.77 18.22
CA ILE A 231 -15.33 15.93 19.11
C ILE A 231 -16.55 16.86 18.95
N SER A 232 -16.99 17.12 17.72
CA SER A 232 -18.16 17.97 17.45
C SER A 232 -19.46 17.40 18.04
N LEU A 233 -19.56 16.07 18.16
CA LEU A 233 -20.66 15.35 18.80
C LEU A 233 -20.55 15.30 20.34
N GLY A 234 -19.54 15.95 20.92
CA GLY A 234 -19.34 16.06 22.36
C GLY A 234 -18.61 14.88 23.00
N PHE A 235 -17.93 14.04 22.22
CA PHE A 235 -17.09 12.97 22.77
C PHE A 235 -15.68 13.46 23.07
N THR A 236 -15.07 12.90 24.12
CA THR A 236 -13.67 13.16 24.50
C THR A 236 -12.75 12.02 24.07
N GLU A 237 -11.63 12.34 23.40
CA GLU A 237 -10.66 11.32 22.98
C GLU A 237 -9.90 10.76 24.19
N ILE A 238 -9.88 9.43 24.34
CA ILE A 238 -9.05 8.71 25.31
C ILE A 238 -8.12 7.75 24.57
N LYS A 239 -6.96 7.45 25.17
CA LYS A 239 -5.92 6.59 24.57
C LYS A 239 -5.46 5.53 25.56
N SER A 240 -5.15 4.36 25.02
CA SER A 240 -4.46 3.26 25.71
C SER A 240 -3.22 2.83 24.94
N ASN A 241 -2.37 2.04 25.61
CA ASN A 241 -1.17 1.46 25.02
C ASN A 241 -1.52 0.39 23.97
N TYR A 242 -0.54 0.03 23.13
CA TYR A 242 -0.68 -1.09 22.19
C TYR A 242 -0.55 -2.45 22.88
N VAL A 243 0.36 -2.53 23.85
CA VAL A 243 0.51 -3.69 24.72
C VAL A 243 -0.50 -3.56 25.86
N GLU A 244 -1.30 -4.60 26.02
CA GLU A 244 -2.41 -4.62 26.95
C GLU A 244 -2.40 -5.92 27.78
N LEU A 245 -3.03 -5.89 28.95
CA LEU A 245 -3.27 -7.11 29.73
C LEU A 245 -4.45 -7.88 29.13
N GLU A 246 -4.38 -9.20 29.10
CA GLU A 246 -5.56 -10.03 28.82
C GLU A 246 -6.73 -9.66 29.74
N PHE A 247 -6.43 -9.22 30.97
CA PHE A 247 -7.39 -8.65 31.88
C PHE A 247 -8.24 -7.52 31.27
N TYR A 248 -7.62 -6.48 30.70
CA TYR A 248 -8.36 -5.35 30.13
C TYR A 248 -8.87 -5.63 28.72
N ASN A 249 -8.14 -6.41 27.93
CA ASN A 249 -8.52 -6.70 26.54
C ASN A 249 -9.72 -7.65 26.46
N PHE A 250 -9.90 -8.52 27.46
CA PHE A 250 -10.92 -9.56 27.44
C PHE A 250 -11.68 -9.75 28.77
N ASP A 251 -11.00 -9.97 29.92
CA ASP A 251 -11.68 -10.36 31.18
C ASP A 251 -12.63 -9.26 31.68
N MET A 252 -12.19 -8.01 31.67
CA MET A 252 -12.99 -6.85 32.07
C MET A 252 -14.22 -6.65 31.17
N LEU A 253 -14.17 -7.19 29.94
CA LEU A 253 -15.27 -7.19 28.97
C LEU A 253 -16.10 -8.49 29.06
N PHE A 254 -16.06 -9.18 30.20
CA PHE A 254 -16.87 -10.36 30.49
C PHE A 254 -16.76 -11.50 29.44
N GLN A 255 -15.70 -11.51 28.64
CA GLN A 255 -15.43 -12.58 27.68
C GLN A 255 -14.78 -13.74 28.43
N ALA A 256 -15.18 -15.00 28.24
CA ALA A 256 -14.59 -16.11 28.99
C ALA A 256 -13.11 -16.37 28.65
N GLN A 257 -12.31 -16.92 29.57
CA GLN A 257 -10.87 -17.21 29.35
C GLN A 257 -10.59 -18.35 28.36
N ASP A 258 -11.57 -19.21 28.12
CA ASP A 258 -11.55 -20.30 27.14
C ASP A 258 -12.20 -19.90 25.80
N HIS A 259 -12.53 -18.61 25.62
CA HIS A 259 -13.17 -18.12 24.41
C HIS A 259 -12.21 -18.24 23.19
N PRO A 260 -12.67 -18.74 22.03
CA PRO A 260 -11.82 -18.95 20.84
C PRO A 260 -10.99 -17.71 20.44
N ALA A 261 -11.60 -16.52 20.44
CA ALA A 261 -10.91 -15.27 20.13
C ALA A 261 -9.71 -14.88 21.07
N ARG A 262 -9.43 -15.64 22.13
CA ARG A 262 -8.23 -15.50 22.98
C ARG A 262 -7.10 -16.47 22.60
N GLU A 263 -7.38 -17.37 21.67
CA GLU A 263 -6.39 -18.30 21.15
C GLU A 263 -5.26 -17.53 20.47
N ILE A 264 -4.09 -18.16 20.41
CA ILE A 264 -2.88 -17.59 19.78
C ILE A 264 -3.14 -17.28 18.30
N HIS A 265 -4.10 -17.99 17.69
CA HIS A 265 -4.54 -17.79 16.31
C HIS A 265 -5.43 -16.56 16.11
N ASP A 266 -5.87 -15.89 17.19
CA ASP A 266 -6.75 -14.72 17.14
C ASP A 266 -6.15 -13.50 17.88
N SER A 267 -5.06 -13.67 18.62
CA SER A 267 -4.37 -12.58 19.33
C SER A 267 -2.84 -12.75 19.42
N PHE A 268 -2.09 -11.67 19.22
CA PHE A 268 -0.64 -11.69 19.39
C PHE A 268 -0.26 -11.62 20.87
N ARG A 269 0.26 -12.73 21.40
CA ARG A 269 0.84 -12.78 22.74
C ARG A 269 2.24 -12.18 22.79
N ILE A 270 2.53 -11.46 23.85
CA ILE A 270 3.84 -10.88 24.14
C ILE A 270 4.45 -11.64 25.32
N SER A 271 5.74 -11.95 25.21
CA SER A 271 6.48 -12.60 26.29
C SER A 271 6.53 -11.72 27.54
N GLY A 272 6.20 -12.31 28.69
CA GLY A 272 6.24 -11.64 29.98
C GLY A 272 4.86 -11.52 30.63
N TYR A 273 4.85 -11.02 31.87
CA TYR A 273 3.64 -10.79 32.64
C TYR A 273 3.59 -9.32 33.04
N GLY A 274 2.41 -8.73 32.96
CA GLY A 274 2.18 -7.41 33.50
C GLY A 274 1.65 -7.43 34.93
N LYS A 275 1.46 -6.24 35.48
CA LYS A 275 0.93 -6.05 36.83
C LYS A 275 -0.57 -5.80 36.76
N LEU A 276 -1.35 -6.67 37.39
CA LEU A 276 -2.78 -6.47 37.58
C LEU A 276 -3.04 -5.24 38.47
N PRO A 277 -4.20 -4.58 38.33
CA PRO A 277 -4.53 -3.47 39.21
C PRO A 277 -4.62 -3.94 40.66
N GLU A 278 -4.04 -3.16 41.58
CA GLU A 278 -3.95 -3.50 43.02
C GLU A 278 -5.27 -3.33 43.79
N ASN A 279 -6.33 -2.88 43.11
CA ASN A 279 -7.64 -2.69 43.72
C ASN A 279 -8.44 -4.00 43.72
N ASN A 280 -9.56 -4.01 44.47
CA ASN A 280 -10.49 -5.14 44.52
C ASN A 280 -11.22 -5.42 43.18
N LEU A 281 -10.84 -4.76 42.09
CA LEU A 281 -11.47 -4.95 40.77
C LEU A 281 -11.24 -6.36 40.25
N VAL A 282 -10.02 -6.88 40.38
CA VAL A 282 -9.68 -8.22 39.89
C VAL A 282 -10.53 -9.29 40.57
N GLU A 283 -10.71 -9.20 41.89
CA GLU A 283 -11.52 -10.15 42.64
C GLU A 283 -13.00 -10.06 42.23
N ARG A 284 -13.55 -8.84 42.07
CA ARG A 284 -14.94 -8.68 41.60
C ARG A 284 -15.16 -9.24 40.18
N VAL A 285 -14.20 -9.02 39.28
CA VAL A 285 -14.26 -9.60 37.92
C VAL A 285 -14.20 -11.12 37.99
N LYS A 286 -13.26 -11.68 38.76
CA LYS A 286 -13.17 -13.12 39.01
C LYS A 286 -14.49 -13.70 39.52
N GLU A 287 -15.07 -13.11 40.57
CA GLU A 287 -16.35 -13.57 41.15
C GLU A 287 -17.47 -13.61 40.11
N VAL A 288 -17.59 -12.57 39.28
CA VAL A 288 -18.60 -12.50 38.22
C VAL A 288 -18.37 -13.56 37.13
N HIS A 289 -17.12 -13.76 36.71
CA HIS A 289 -16.78 -14.79 35.73
C HIS A 289 -17.07 -16.20 36.24
N GLU A 290 -16.61 -16.56 37.44
CA GLU A 290 -16.84 -17.89 38.01
C GLU A 290 -18.33 -18.14 38.27
N LYS A 291 -19.07 -17.10 38.68
CA LYS A 291 -20.52 -17.17 38.90
C LYS A 291 -21.29 -17.48 37.61
N TRP A 292 -20.98 -16.82 36.50
CA TRP A 292 -21.80 -16.88 35.29
C TRP A 292 -21.26 -17.84 34.24
N TRP A 293 -19.95 -17.89 34.02
CA TRP A 293 -19.32 -18.80 33.04
C TRP A 293 -19.03 -20.20 33.60
N LYS A 294 -19.12 -20.41 34.92
CA LYS A 294 -18.98 -21.72 35.57
C LYS A 294 -17.64 -22.42 35.34
N TYR A 295 -16.55 -21.65 35.20
CA TYR A 295 -15.18 -22.16 35.18
C TYR A 295 -14.36 -21.55 36.33
N LYS A 296 -13.12 -22.02 36.51
CA LYS A 296 -12.17 -21.45 37.48
C LYS A 296 -11.33 -20.37 36.81
N TRP A 297 -11.47 -19.13 37.25
CA TRP A 297 -10.77 -17.99 36.66
C TRP A 297 -9.30 -17.97 37.07
N SER A 298 -8.40 -17.76 36.12
CA SER A 298 -6.96 -17.79 36.32
C SER A 298 -6.34 -16.40 36.28
N GLU A 299 -5.73 -15.99 37.39
CA GLU A 299 -4.99 -14.73 37.50
C GLU A 299 -3.74 -14.71 36.60
N ASN A 300 -3.13 -15.88 36.38
CA ASN A 300 -1.96 -15.99 35.51
C ASN A 300 -2.29 -15.68 34.05
N ILE A 301 -3.48 -16.10 33.58
CA ILE A 301 -3.95 -15.77 32.24
C ILE A 301 -4.20 -14.27 32.13
N ALA A 302 -4.88 -13.68 33.12
CA ALA A 302 -5.16 -12.24 33.15
C ALA A 302 -3.90 -11.36 33.13
N LYS A 303 -2.78 -11.85 33.68
CA LYS A 303 -1.46 -11.19 33.69
C LYS A 303 -0.73 -11.25 32.35
N ASN A 304 -1.14 -12.11 31.42
CA ASN A 304 -0.51 -12.20 30.11
C ASN A 304 -0.56 -10.86 29.38
N LEU A 305 0.50 -10.58 28.62
CA LEU A 305 0.56 -9.43 27.75
C LEU A 305 0.15 -9.81 26.34
N VAL A 306 -0.68 -8.98 25.72
CA VAL A 306 -1.10 -9.11 24.32
C VAL A 306 -0.94 -7.79 23.60
N LEU A 307 -0.75 -7.82 22.28
CA LEU A 307 -1.11 -6.66 21.47
C LEU A 307 -2.63 -6.56 21.44
N ARG A 308 -3.18 -5.38 21.76
CA ARG A 308 -4.63 -5.21 21.84
C ARG A 308 -5.31 -5.63 20.52
N SER A 309 -6.26 -6.54 20.61
CA SER A 309 -7.03 -7.04 19.45
C SER A 309 -8.20 -6.13 19.09
N GLN A 310 -8.57 -5.24 20.01
CA GLN A 310 -9.68 -4.30 19.89
C GLN A 310 -9.42 -3.05 20.75
N THR A 311 -9.93 -1.91 20.31
CA THR A 311 -9.85 -0.66 21.08
C THR A 311 -10.74 -0.68 22.34
N THR A 312 -11.62 -1.68 22.47
CA THR A 312 -12.56 -1.83 23.59
C THR A 312 -11.83 -2.12 24.89
N ALA A 313 -10.58 -2.56 24.82
CA ALA A 313 -9.69 -2.58 25.97
C ALA A 313 -9.50 -1.19 26.63
N THR A 314 -9.54 -0.13 25.82
CA THR A 314 -9.52 1.27 26.30
C THR A 314 -10.81 1.60 27.06
N THR A 315 -11.96 1.12 26.58
CA THR A 315 -13.24 1.19 27.28
C THR A 315 -13.17 0.48 28.62
N ALA A 316 -12.63 -0.74 28.67
CA ALA A 316 -12.39 -1.47 29.93
C ALA A 316 -11.49 -0.69 30.90
N ARG A 317 -10.42 -0.05 30.41
CA ARG A 317 -9.58 0.83 31.24
C ARG A 317 -10.36 2.04 31.77
N MET A 318 -11.19 2.68 30.95
CA MET A 318 -12.03 3.80 31.40
C MET A 318 -13.02 3.33 32.48
N LEU A 319 -13.68 2.19 32.30
CA LEU A 319 -14.57 1.62 33.31
C LEU A 319 -13.82 1.31 34.61
N SER A 320 -12.58 0.83 34.53
CA SER A 320 -11.76 0.51 35.71
C SER A 320 -11.44 1.71 36.61
N THR A 321 -11.61 2.95 36.13
CA THR A 321 -11.48 4.15 36.95
C THR A 321 -12.74 4.46 37.77
N SER A 322 -13.77 3.62 37.67
CA SER A 322 -15.07 3.77 38.37
C SER A 322 -15.71 5.15 38.15
N PRO A 323 -15.96 5.57 36.90
CA PRO A 323 -16.56 6.86 36.61
C PRO A 323 -17.93 7.02 37.30
N ASP A 324 -18.08 8.12 38.04
CA ASP A 324 -19.27 8.47 38.81
C ASP A 324 -20.12 9.58 38.16
N LYS A 325 -19.66 10.11 37.02
CA LYS A 325 -20.31 11.19 36.26
C LYS A 325 -20.57 10.77 34.83
N SER A 326 -21.55 11.43 34.21
CA SER A 326 -21.85 11.26 32.80
C SER A 326 -20.61 11.53 31.94
N ILE A 327 -20.24 10.58 31.10
CA ILE A 327 -19.11 10.71 30.17
C ILE A 327 -19.45 10.16 28.78
N ARG A 328 -18.88 10.81 27.77
CA ARG A 328 -18.85 10.34 26.39
C ARG A 328 -17.40 10.34 25.94
N THR A 329 -16.85 9.17 25.68
CA THR A 329 -15.45 9.02 25.29
C THR A 329 -15.33 8.22 24.01
N PHE A 330 -14.28 8.47 23.24
CA PHE A 330 -13.96 7.66 22.07
C PHE A 330 -12.46 7.41 21.98
N THR A 331 -12.10 6.37 21.23
CA THR A 331 -10.70 6.04 20.94
C THR A 331 -10.57 5.72 19.46
N ILE A 332 -9.67 6.41 18.78
CA ILE A 332 -9.14 5.99 17.48
C ILE A 332 -7.78 5.37 17.74
N GLY A 333 -7.64 4.07 17.47
CA GLY A 333 -6.43 3.35 17.80
C GLY A 333 -6.14 2.17 16.88
N LYS A 334 -4.86 1.92 16.64
CA LYS A 334 -4.38 0.73 15.95
C LYS A 334 -4.62 -0.53 16.80
N VAL A 335 -5.15 -1.59 16.23
CA VAL A 335 -5.37 -2.91 16.82
C VAL A 335 -4.65 -3.97 16.00
N PHE A 336 -4.40 -5.13 16.60
CA PHE A 336 -3.55 -6.15 16.01
C PHE A 336 -4.26 -7.50 16.03
N ARG A 337 -4.42 -8.12 14.86
CA ARG A 337 -5.03 -9.44 14.71
C ARG A 337 -4.18 -10.29 13.77
N PRO A 338 -3.94 -11.57 14.08
CA PRO A 338 -3.18 -12.50 13.22
C PRO A 338 -3.99 -12.95 11.98
N ASP A 339 -4.70 -12.02 11.34
CA ASP A 339 -5.49 -12.27 10.13
C ASP A 339 -4.56 -12.50 8.94
N ALA A 340 -5.01 -13.33 7.99
CA ALA A 340 -4.31 -13.51 6.73
C ALA A 340 -4.33 -12.20 5.92
N ILE A 341 -3.15 -11.74 5.50
CA ILE A 341 -3.04 -10.50 4.71
C ILE A 341 -3.67 -10.72 3.33
N ASP A 342 -4.69 -9.92 3.02
CA ASP A 342 -5.36 -9.89 1.73
C ASP A 342 -5.73 -8.45 1.33
N ALA A 343 -6.55 -8.27 0.30
CA ALA A 343 -6.95 -6.94 -0.18
C ALA A 343 -7.83 -6.17 0.82
N THR A 344 -8.38 -6.84 1.83
CA THR A 344 -9.35 -6.32 2.81
C THR A 344 -8.91 -6.45 4.26
N HIS A 345 -7.93 -7.31 4.55
CA HIS A 345 -7.44 -7.59 5.89
C HIS A 345 -5.95 -7.30 6.02
N LEU A 346 -5.59 -6.61 7.10
CA LEU A 346 -4.21 -6.41 7.54
C LEU A 346 -4.06 -6.87 8.98
N ILE A 347 -2.83 -7.24 9.31
CA ILE A 347 -2.45 -7.62 10.67
C ILE A 347 -2.64 -6.45 11.65
N GLU A 348 -2.45 -5.23 11.17
CA GLU A 348 -2.69 -4.00 11.91
C GLU A 348 -3.66 -3.10 11.16
N PHE A 349 -4.65 -2.59 11.87
CA PHE A 349 -5.64 -1.64 11.33
C PHE A 349 -6.16 -0.74 12.45
N HIS A 350 -6.86 0.33 12.11
CA HIS A 350 -7.44 1.28 13.04
C HIS A 350 -8.89 0.94 13.33
N GLN A 351 -9.23 1.04 14.60
CA GLN A 351 -10.58 0.89 15.09
C GLN A 351 -10.99 2.19 15.81
N LEU A 352 -12.25 2.56 15.64
CA LEU A 352 -12.91 3.63 16.39
C LEU A 352 -13.91 2.98 17.33
N ASP A 353 -13.70 3.13 18.63
CA ASP A 353 -14.65 2.72 19.64
C ASP A 353 -15.17 3.93 20.41
N GLY A 354 -16.46 3.88 20.78
CA GLY A 354 -17.11 4.86 21.63
C GLY A 354 -17.70 4.22 22.88
N LEU A 355 -17.72 5.00 23.96
CA LEU A 355 -18.34 4.69 25.24
C LEU A 355 -19.19 5.89 25.67
N ILE A 356 -20.42 5.61 26.09
CA ILE A 356 -21.34 6.56 26.69
C ILE A 356 -21.73 5.99 28.04
N ILE A 357 -21.61 6.78 29.11
CA ILE A 357 -22.10 6.44 30.44
C ILE A 357 -22.93 7.63 30.89
N GLU A 358 -24.24 7.49 31.04
CA GLU A 358 -25.11 8.62 31.39
C GLU A 358 -26.31 8.16 32.23
N ASN A 359 -26.79 9.04 33.11
CA ASN A 359 -28.04 8.83 33.82
C ASN A 359 -29.22 8.77 32.84
N ASN A 360 -30.15 7.84 33.08
CA ASN A 360 -31.34 7.58 32.23
C ASN A 360 -31.03 7.12 30.79
N PHE A 361 -29.79 6.74 30.50
CA PHE A 361 -29.39 6.27 29.19
C PHE A 361 -30.03 4.92 28.84
N ASN A 362 -30.58 4.79 27.63
CA ASN A 362 -31.24 3.57 27.17
C ASN A 362 -30.92 3.23 25.71
N PHE A 363 -31.37 2.05 25.28
CA PHE A 363 -31.03 1.52 23.96
C PHE A 363 -31.55 2.39 22.80
N ARG A 364 -32.70 3.06 22.95
CA ARG A 364 -33.21 3.98 21.92
C ARG A 364 -32.27 5.17 21.71
N GLU A 365 -31.73 5.71 22.79
CA GLU A 365 -30.79 6.83 22.74
C GLU A 365 -29.47 6.40 22.09
N LEU A 366 -28.98 5.19 22.40
CA LEU A 366 -27.82 4.62 21.71
C LEU A 366 -28.05 4.59 20.19
N LEU A 367 -29.18 4.03 19.73
CA LEU A 367 -29.51 3.96 18.30
C LEU A 367 -29.61 5.36 17.67
N SER A 368 -30.16 6.33 18.39
CA SER A 368 -30.26 7.72 17.92
C SER A 368 -28.89 8.37 17.77
N ILE A 369 -27.99 8.19 18.75
CA ILE A 369 -26.64 8.74 18.71
C ILE A 369 -25.84 8.09 17.57
N LEU A 370 -25.94 6.77 17.40
CA LEU A 370 -25.32 6.06 16.28
C LEU A 370 -25.81 6.60 14.94
N LYS A 371 -27.12 6.84 14.80
CA LYS A 371 -27.67 7.47 13.59
C LYS A 371 -27.04 8.84 13.31
N SER A 372 -26.85 9.67 14.33
CA SER A 372 -26.16 10.96 14.17
C SER A 372 -24.69 10.80 13.78
N ILE A 373 -23.96 9.87 14.42
CA ILE A 373 -22.54 9.60 14.08
C ILE A 373 -22.42 9.17 12.62
N PHE A 374 -23.22 8.21 12.17
CA PHE A 374 -23.19 7.74 10.78
C PHE A 374 -23.59 8.82 9.78
N TYR A 375 -24.56 9.68 10.13
CA TYR A 375 -24.95 10.81 9.30
C TYR A 375 -23.80 11.81 9.09
N GLU A 376 -23.10 12.19 10.17
CA GLU A 376 -21.93 13.09 10.10
C GLU A 376 -20.74 12.44 9.36
N LEU A 377 -20.60 11.11 9.44
CA LEU A 377 -19.64 10.36 8.64
C LEU A 377 -20.00 10.29 7.14
N GLY A 378 -21.16 10.82 6.72
CA GLY A 378 -21.62 10.79 5.32
C GLY A 378 -22.47 9.58 4.93
N ILE A 379 -22.82 8.71 5.88
CA ILE A 379 -23.65 7.51 5.68
C ILE A 379 -25.09 7.82 6.07
N LYS A 380 -25.87 8.29 5.09
CA LYS A 380 -27.25 8.79 5.32
C LYS A 380 -28.27 7.71 5.61
N GLU A 381 -28.07 6.52 5.05
CA GLU A 381 -29.00 5.40 5.15
C GLU A 381 -28.38 4.27 5.97
N ILE A 382 -28.94 4.03 7.16
CA ILE A 382 -28.53 2.94 8.05
C ILE A 382 -29.69 2.04 8.45
N LYS A 383 -29.37 0.79 8.76
CA LYS A 383 -30.26 -0.22 9.34
C LYS A 383 -29.62 -0.84 10.57
N PHE A 384 -30.46 -1.23 11.50
CA PHE A 384 -30.08 -1.91 12.72
C PHE A 384 -30.56 -3.37 12.64
N LYS A 385 -29.67 -4.31 12.89
CA LYS A 385 -29.97 -5.74 12.93
C LYS A 385 -29.54 -6.27 14.29
N PRO A 386 -30.38 -7.05 15.02
CA PRO A 386 -29.95 -7.70 16.25
C PRO A 386 -28.67 -8.51 16.02
N GLY A 387 -27.68 -8.31 16.89
CA GLY A 387 -26.40 -9.01 16.87
C GLY A 387 -26.15 -9.74 18.18
N TYR A 388 -24.94 -10.26 18.36
CA TYR A 388 -24.49 -10.83 19.63
C TYR A 388 -23.05 -10.40 19.89
N PHE A 389 -22.81 -9.74 21.03
CA PHE A 389 -21.47 -9.46 21.53
C PHE A 389 -21.41 -9.80 23.03
N PRO A 390 -20.37 -10.52 23.52
CA PRO A 390 -20.32 -11.05 24.88
C PRO A 390 -20.54 -10.01 26.00
N PHE A 391 -20.08 -8.77 25.79
CA PHE A 391 -20.11 -7.67 26.76
C PHE A 391 -21.34 -6.76 26.65
N THR A 392 -22.26 -6.99 25.71
CA THR A 392 -23.44 -6.13 25.54
C THR A 392 -24.74 -6.90 25.53
N GLU A 393 -25.79 -6.31 26.10
CA GLU A 393 -27.17 -6.81 26.04
C GLU A 393 -28.12 -5.61 26.25
N PRO A 394 -28.96 -5.24 25.26
CA PRO A 394 -29.05 -5.79 23.90
C PRO A 394 -27.87 -5.37 22.99
N SER A 395 -27.59 -6.22 22.01
CA SER A 395 -26.59 -6.02 20.94
C SER A 395 -27.21 -5.71 19.59
N VAL A 396 -26.52 -4.93 18.77
CA VAL A 396 -26.94 -4.54 17.42
C VAL A 396 -25.75 -4.39 16.46
N GLU A 397 -25.94 -4.87 15.24
CA GLU A 397 -25.10 -4.57 14.09
C GLU A 397 -25.69 -3.40 13.31
N ILE A 398 -24.85 -2.46 12.89
CA ILE A 398 -25.23 -1.34 12.03
C ILE A 398 -24.80 -1.64 10.58
N TYR A 399 -25.76 -1.58 9.66
CA TYR A 399 -25.53 -1.69 8.23
C TYR A 399 -25.74 -0.33 7.58
N GLY A 400 -24.79 0.11 6.75
CA GLY A 400 -24.88 1.34 5.96
C GLY A 400 -25.10 1.03 4.48
N TYR A 401 -25.94 1.81 3.80
CA TYR A 401 -26.13 1.68 2.35
C TYR A 401 -25.07 2.48 1.58
N MET A 402 -24.39 1.80 0.65
CA MET A 402 -23.35 2.35 -0.23
C MET A 402 -23.79 2.23 -1.68
N GLN A 403 -23.79 3.33 -2.44
CA GLN A 403 -24.33 3.37 -3.81
C GLN A 403 -23.81 2.25 -4.73
N ASN A 404 -22.53 1.87 -4.57
CA ASN A 404 -21.87 0.87 -5.42
C ASN A 404 -21.80 -0.55 -4.80
N LEU A 405 -22.16 -0.73 -3.53
CA LEU A 405 -21.97 -2.00 -2.79
C LEU A 405 -23.24 -2.50 -2.09
N GLY A 406 -24.29 -1.69 -2.01
CA GLY A 406 -25.51 -2.02 -1.28
C GLY A 406 -25.33 -1.90 0.23
N TRP A 407 -26.01 -2.76 0.99
CA TRP A 407 -25.94 -2.78 2.45
C TRP A 407 -24.67 -3.48 2.91
N VAL A 408 -23.80 -2.74 3.61
CA VAL A 408 -22.55 -3.25 4.16
C VAL A 408 -22.57 -3.11 5.68
N GLU A 409 -22.12 -4.14 6.39
CA GLU A 409 -21.93 -4.09 7.84
C GLU A 409 -20.80 -3.10 8.18
N MET A 410 -21.10 -2.14 9.06
CA MET A 410 -20.18 -1.05 9.40
C MET A 410 -19.66 -1.14 10.83
N ALA A 411 -20.51 -1.54 11.76
CA ALA A 411 -20.22 -1.42 13.19
C ALA A 411 -21.02 -2.42 14.03
N GLY A 412 -20.48 -2.75 15.21
CA GLY A 412 -21.19 -3.41 16.29
C GLY A 412 -21.43 -2.43 17.44
N ALA A 413 -22.57 -2.54 18.12
CA ALA A 413 -22.92 -1.71 19.26
C ALA A 413 -23.84 -2.44 20.24
N GLY A 414 -23.98 -1.89 21.44
CA GLY A 414 -24.96 -2.37 22.42
C GLY A 414 -24.87 -1.65 23.76
N LEU A 415 -25.80 -1.94 24.65
CA LEU A 415 -25.68 -1.54 26.05
C LEU A 415 -24.73 -2.49 26.77
N LEU A 416 -23.77 -1.97 27.52
CA LEU A 416 -22.87 -2.81 28.31
C LEU A 416 -23.66 -3.58 29.36
N ARG A 417 -23.30 -4.86 29.50
CA ARG A 417 -23.87 -5.77 30.47
C ARG A 417 -23.57 -5.35 31.92
N PRO A 418 -24.47 -5.61 32.88
CA PRO A 418 -24.19 -5.42 34.30
C PRO A 418 -22.94 -6.18 34.75
N GLU A 419 -22.67 -7.35 34.19
CA GLU A 419 -21.48 -8.15 34.47
C GLU A 419 -20.16 -7.46 34.07
N VAL A 420 -20.23 -6.41 33.24
CA VAL A 420 -19.09 -5.54 32.87
C VAL A 420 -19.04 -4.30 33.76
N THR A 421 -20.19 -3.67 34.03
CA THR A 421 -20.25 -2.36 34.72
C THR A 421 -20.23 -2.48 36.25
N GLU A 422 -20.89 -3.49 36.84
CA GLU A 422 -20.97 -3.67 38.30
C GLU A 422 -19.60 -3.96 38.95
N PRO A 423 -18.73 -4.85 38.40
CA PRO A 423 -17.37 -5.00 38.92
C PRO A 423 -16.57 -3.70 38.82
N ALA A 424 -16.85 -2.86 37.83
CA ALA A 424 -16.23 -1.56 37.66
C ALA A 424 -16.74 -0.48 38.63
N LEU A 425 -17.78 -0.79 39.44
CA LEU A 425 -18.52 0.16 40.28
C LEU A 425 -19.16 1.29 39.47
N VAL A 426 -19.56 1.01 38.24
CA VAL A 426 -20.29 1.94 37.36
C VAL A 426 -21.78 1.64 37.49
N ASN A 427 -22.50 2.54 38.16
CA ASN A 427 -23.94 2.38 38.46
C ASN A 427 -24.87 3.01 37.42
N MET A 428 -24.32 3.72 36.43
CA MET A 428 -25.08 4.33 35.34
C MET A 428 -25.15 3.38 34.14
N PRO A 429 -26.26 3.37 33.39
CA PRO A 429 -26.32 2.66 32.12
C PRO A 429 -25.22 3.13 31.18
N ALA A 430 -24.60 2.17 30.48
CA ALA A 430 -23.51 2.44 29.57
C ALA A 430 -23.77 1.83 28.19
N GLY A 431 -23.47 2.56 27.13
CA GLY A 431 -23.50 2.10 25.74
C GLY A 431 -22.10 2.09 25.16
N ALA A 432 -21.80 1.06 24.38
CA ALA A 432 -20.55 0.98 23.64
C ALA A 432 -20.82 0.64 22.17
N TRP A 433 -19.91 1.07 21.30
CA TRP A 433 -19.93 0.76 19.89
C TRP A 433 -18.52 0.79 19.32
N GLY A 434 -18.33 0.10 18.20
CA GLY A 434 -17.03 -0.01 17.55
C GLY A 434 -17.15 -0.21 16.04
N LEU A 435 -16.25 0.41 15.29
CA LEU A 435 -16.15 0.26 13.84
C LEU A 435 -14.70 0.28 13.35
N GLY A 436 -14.43 -0.49 12.29
CA GLY A 436 -13.13 -0.50 11.62
C GLY A 436 -12.99 0.71 10.70
N LEU A 437 -11.96 1.54 10.92
CA LEU A 437 -11.75 2.76 10.14
C LEU A 437 -11.10 2.50 8.80
N ASP A 438 -10.26 1.48 8.66
CA ASP A 438 -9.55 1.19 7.41
C ASP A 438 -10.52 0.83 6.29
N ARG A 439 -11.46 -0.08 6.57
CA ARG A 439 -12.49 -0.46 5.61
C ARG A 439 -13.37 0.73 5.26
N LEU A 440 -13.72 1.55 6.24
CA LEU A 440 -14.48 2.79 6.01
C LEU A 440 -13.71 3.77 5.12
N ALA A 441 -12.43 3.98 5.41
CA ALA A 441 -11.54 4.83 4.64
C ALA A 441 -11.40 4.33 3.20
N MET A 442 -11.27 3.01 3.00
CA MET A 442 -11.24 2.43 1.66
C MET A 442 -12.50 2.75 0.86
N LEU A 443 -13.66 2.69 1.49
CA LEU A 443 -14.94 3.01 0.85
C LEU A 443 -15.02 4.48 0.44
N PHE A 444 -14.71 5.41 1.35
CA PHE A 444 -14.76 6.85 1.06
C PHE A 444 -13.69 7.29 0.07
N LEU A 445 -12.49 6.70 0.15
CA LEU A 445 -11.35 7.09 -0.68
C LEU A 445 -11.28 6.31 -2.00
N GLY A 446 -12.23 5.41 -2.28
CA GLY A 446 -12.26 4.61 -3.51
C GLY A 446 -11.09 3.63 -3.65
N ILE A 447 -10.59 3.08 -2.54
CA ILE A 447 -9.47 2.14 -2.50
C ILE A 447 -9.98 0.71 -2.53
N LYS A 448 -9.42 -0.11 -3.42
CA LYS A 448 -9.78 -1.52 -3.53
C LYS A 448 -8.92 -2.45 -2.67
N ASP A 449 -7.72 -2.00 -2.31
CA ASP A 449 -6.75 -2.80 -1.57
C ASP A 449 -6.20 -2.01 -0.37
N ILE A 450 -6.45 -2.55 0.82
CA ILE A 450 -6.12 -1.95 2.12
C ILE A 450 -4.65 -1.57 2.23
N ARG A 451 -3.74 -2.27 1.55
CA ARG A 451 -2.29 -1.99 1.59
C ARG A 451 -1.95 -0.62 1.05
N TYR A 452 -2.77 -0.07 0.14
CA TYR A 452 -2.55 1.29 -0.34
C TYR A 452 -2.75 2.32 0.76
N LEU A 453 -3.61 2.08 1.77
CA LEU A 453 -3.78 2.97 2.94
C LEU A 453 -2.47 3.23 3.68
N TYR A 454 -1.51 2.31 3.58
CA TYR A 454 -0.20 2.38 4.22
C TYR A 454 0.94 2.49 3.20
N SER A 455 0.63 2.90 1.96
CA SER A 455 1.59 3.01 0.87
C SER A 455 2.75 3.95 1.23
N ASP A 456 3.97 3.47 1.01
CA ASP A 456 5.22 4.23 1.09
C ASP A 456 5.64 4.83 -0.27
N ASP A 457 4.93 4.49 -1.35
CA ASP A 457 5.12 5.08 -2.68
C ASP A 457 4.83 6.60 -2.69
N LEU A 458 5.90 7.39 -2.78
CA LEU A 458 5.83 8.85 -2.78
C LEU A 458 5.12 9.43 -4.01
N GLU A 459 5.21 8.79 -5.18
CA GLU A 459 4.51 9.28 -6.38
C GLU A 459 3.00 9.06 -6.24
N TYR A 460 2.61 7.90 -5.71
CA TYR A 460 1.22 7.62 -5.37
C TYR A 460 0.69 8.65 -4.37
N LEU A 461 1.41 8.88 -3.27
CA LEU A 461 1.01 9.82 -2.21
C LEU A 461 0.90 11.27 -2.73
N ARG A 462 1.80 11.70 -3.63
CA ARG A 462 1.80 13.05 -4.20
C ARG A 462 0.63 13.29 -5.15
N ASN A 463 0.32 12.30 -6.01
CA ASN A 463 -0.70 12.44 -7.04
C ASN A 463 -2.12 12.18 -6.51
N ARG A 464 -2.24 11.55 -5.34
CA ARG A 464 -3.54 11.23 -4.77
C ARG A 464 -4.29 12.46 -4.30
N LYS A 465 -5.45 12.70 -4.91
CA LYS A 465 -6.43 13.69 -4.44
C LYS A 465 -7.22 13.11 -3.26
N VAL A 466 -7.53 13.97 -2.28
CA VAL A 466 -8.42 13.64 -1.16
C VAL A 466 -9.63 14.54 -1.36
N GLU A 467 -10.76 13.93 -1.63
CA GLU A 467 -12.06 14.59 -1.75
C GLU A 467 -12.90 14.07 -0.58
N TYR A 468 -13.46 14.96 0.24
CA TYR A 468 -14.37 14.62 1.33
C TYR A 468 -15.81 14.86 0.91
#